data_AF-A0A963Q6S3-F1
#
_entry.id   AF-A0A963Q6S3-F1
#
_cell.length_a   1.000
_cell.length_b   1.000
_cell.length_c   1.000
_cell.angle_alpha   90.00
_cell.angle_beta   90.00
_cell.angle_gamma   90.00
#
_symmetry.space_group_name_H-M   'P 1'
#
loop_
_entity.id
_entity.type
_entity.pdbx_description
1 polymer ?
#
loop_
_entity_poly.entity_id
_entity_poly.type
_entity_poly.pdbx_seq_one_letter_code
_entity_poly.pdbx_strand_id
1 'polypeptide(L)'
;GHVLQASGVGAELQIAAPGRLMACGAAALDACVPPRHQLACVLAGGDDYELAFTAAPGQREAVQAAAHASATPVTRIGRIVSASGVRVLDAHGAPVSGDWRSFDHFG
;
A
#
# COMPACT_ATOMS: atom_id res chain seq x y z
N GLY A 1 3.48 10.93 3.83
CA GLY A 1 2.35 10.17 4.42
C GLY A 1 2.27 10.46 5.90
N HIS A 2 1.06 10.70 6.43
CA HIS A 2 0.84 11.21 7.80
C HIS A 2 1.41 10.31 8.91
N VAL A 3 1.21 8.98 8.83
CA VAL A 3 1.73 8.02 9.82
C VAL A 3 3.25 8.11 9.97
N LEU A 4 3.97 8.12 8.84
CA LEU A 4 5.43 8.15 8.83
C LEU A 4 5.98 9.46 9.40
N GLN A 5 5.35 10.58 9.06
CA GLN A 5 5.72 11.91 9.58
C GLN A 5 5.52 11.98 11.10
N ALA A 6 4.37 11.52 11.60
CA ALA A 6 4.09 11.51 13.03
C ALA A 6 5.00 10.57 13.82
N SER A 7 5.47 9.48 13.19
CA SER A 7 6.33 8.48 13.82
C SER A 7 7.84 8.71 13.62
N GLY A 8 8.26 9.68 12.80
CA GLY A 8 9.68 9.96 12.55
C GLY A 8 10.44 8.83 11.83
N VAL A 9 9.74 8.03 11.02
CA VAL A 9 10.28 6.86 10.30
C VAL A 9 9.92 6.92 8.82
N GLY A 10 10.42 6.00 8.02
CA GLY A 10 9.98 5.80 6.63
C GLY A 10 9.42 4.41 6.37
N ALA A 11 9.13 4.14 5.10
CA ALA A 11 8.61 2.84 4.65
C ALA A 11 9.23 2.39 3.33
N GLU A 12 9.40 1.09 3.20
CA GLU A 12 9.63 0.41 1.93
C GLU A 12 8.37 -0.39 1.57
N LEU A 13 7.74 -0.03 0.47
CA LEU A 13 6.54 -0.68 -0.05
C LEU A 13 6.93 -1.59 -1.20
N GLN A 14 6.46 -2.83 -1.19
CA GLN A 14 6.70 -3.81 -2.24
C GLN A 14 5.35 -4.28 -2.82
N ILE A 15 4.93 -3.62 -3.89
CA ILE A 15 3.61 -3.82 -4.50
C ILE A 15 3.78 -4.63 -5.78
N ALA A 16 3.86 -5.96 -5.61
CA ALA A 16 4.04 -6.87 -6.74
C ALA A 16 2.75 -7.12 -7.55
N ALA A 17 1.58 -6.92 -6.94
CA ALA A 17 0.28 -7.17 -7.56
C ALA A 17 -0.74 -6.09 -7.15
N PRO A 18 -0.73 -4.91 -7.80
CA PRO A 18 -1.65 -3.80 -7.50
C PRO A 18 -3.13 -4.21 -7.46
N GLY A 19 -3.54 -5.08 -8.40
CA GLY A 19 -4.92 -5.57 -8.46
C GLY A 19 -5.41 -6.35 -7.24
N ARG A 20 -4.51 -6.85 -6.37
CA ARG A 20 -4.91 -7.50 -5.10
C ARG A 20 -5.20 -6.50 -3.98
N LEU A 21 -4.81 -5.24 -4.16
CA LEU A 21 -4.98 -4.18 -3.17
C LEU A 21 -6.21 -3.30 -3.45
N MET A 22 -6.79 -3.42 -4.65
CA MET A 22 -8.00 -2.70 -5.01
C MET A 22 -9.24 -3.53 -4.70
N ALA A 23 -10.28 -2.92 -4.15
CA ALA A 23 -11.55 -3.57 -3.84
C ALA A 23 -12.23 -4.18 -5.09
N CYS A 24 -12.04 -3.59 -6.27
CA CYS A 24 -12.57 -4.13 -7.53
C CYS A 24 -11.86 -5.42 -8.00
N GLY A 25 -10.72 -5.75 -7.40
CA GLY A 25 -9.92 -6.93 -7.75
C GLY A 25 -9.14 -6.78 -9.05
N ALA A 26 -8.23 -7.73 -9.30
CA ALA A 26 -7.29 -7.67 -10.41
C ALA A 26 -7.97 -7.70 -11.79
N ALA A 27 -9.00 -8.54 -11.98
CA ALA A 27 -9.66 -8.68 -13.27
C ALA A 27 -10.35 -7.38 -13.74
N ALA A 28 -11.04 -6.69 -12.83
CA ALA A 28 -11.68 -5.41 -13.15
C ALA A 28 -10.64 -4.31 -13.39
N LEU A 29 -9.55 -4.30 -12.59
CA LEU A 29 -8.47 -3.34 -12.76
C LEU A 29 -7.75 -3.53 -14.10
N ASP A 30 -7.45 -4.77 -14.49
CA ASP A 30 -6.79 -5.10 -15.75
C ASP A 30 -7.65 -4.74 -16.98
N ALA A 31 -8.98 -4.88 -16.86
CA ALA A 31 -9.91 -4.54 -17.93
C ALA A 31 -10.04 -3.02 -18.15
N CYS A 32 -9.92 -2.22 -17.09
CA CYS A 32 -10.24 -0.79 -17.12
C CYS A 32 -9.02 0.13 -17.04
N VAL A 33 -7.90 -0.34 -16.47
CA VAL A 33 -6.73 0.48 -16.15
C VAL A 33 -5.48 -0.13 -16.79
N PRO A 34 -4.78 0.60 -17.68
CA PRO A 34 -3.52 0.14 -18.26
C PRO A 34 -2.51 -0.22 -17.16
N PRO A 35 -1.72 -1.29 -17.31
CA PRO A 35 -0.78 -1.76 -16.27
C PRO A 35 0.12 -0.65 -15.68
N ARG A 36 0.58 0.27 -16.54
CA ARG A 36 1.40 1.42 -16.14
C ARG A 36 0.73 2.40 -15.16
N HIS A 37 -0.60 2.43 -15.09
CA HIS A 37 -1.36 3.34 -14.22
C HIS A 37 -1.92 2.63 -12.97
N GLN A 38 -1.95 1.30 -12.95
CA GLN A 38 -2.51 0.54 -11.82
C GLN A 38 -1.80 0.84 -10.51
N LEU A 39 -0.46 0.96 -10.56
CA LEU A 39 0.33 1.31 -9.39
C LEU A 39 0.04 2.73 -8.88
N ALA A 40 -0.23 3.68 -9.79
CA ALA A 40 -0.62 5.03 -9.40
C ALA A 40 -2.01 5.06 -8.74
N CYS A 41 -2.97 4.26 -9.24
CA CYS A 41 -4.28 4.12 -8.58
C CYS A 41 -4.12 3.62 -7.13
N VAL A 42 -3.32 2.58 -6.90
CA VAL A 42 -3.08 2.03 -5.56
C VAL A 42 -2.35 3.00 -4.63
N LEU A 43 -1.40 3.79 -5.16
CA LEU A 43 -0.55 4.64 -4.33
C LEU A 43 -1.08 6.06 -4.11
N ALA A 44 -1.89 6.57 -5.03
CA ALA A 44 -2.27 7.98 -5.09
C ALA A 44 -3.72 8.23 -5.52
N GLY A 45 -4.52 7.18 -5.76
CA GLY A 45 -5.92 7.30 -6.19
C GLY A 45 -6.82 7.90 -5.12
N GLY A 46 -6.87 7.31 -3.93
CA GLY A 46 -7.77 7.70 -2.85
C GLY A 46 -9.18 7.11 -3.00
N ASP A 47 -10.11 7.54 -2.13
CA ASP A 47 -11.49 7.02 -2.03
C ASP A 47 -11.60 5.50 -1.77
N ASP A 48 -10.55 4.89 -1.23
CA ASP A 48 -10.54 3.45 -0.92
C ASP A 48 -11.31 3.11 0.37
N TYR A 49 -11.37 4.04 1.34
CA TYR A 49 -11.92 3.82 2.69
C TYR A 49 -11.33 2.60 3.42
N GLU A 50 -10.10 2.19 3.06
CA GLU A 50 -9.37 1.06 3.62
C GLU A 50 -8.48 1.46 4.81
N LEU A 51 -8.09 0.47 5.62
CA LEU A 51 -7.15 0.68 6.74
C LEU A 51 -5.70 0.40 6.32
N ALA A 52 -4.86 1.44 6.39
CA ALA A 52 -3.40 1.31 6.31
C ALA A 52 -2.79 1.37 7.72
N PHE A 53 -2.15 0.29 8.16
CA PHE A 53 -1.58 0.18 9.51
C PHE A 53 -0.22 -0.51 9.53
N THR A 54 0.47 -0.40 10.67
CA THR A 54 1.75 -1.07 10.93
C THR A 54 1.60 -2.06 12.08
N ALA A 55 2.27 -3.22 12.01
CA ALA A 55 2.34 -4.18 13.10
C ALA A 55 3.75 -4.77 13.21
N ALA A 56 4.16 -5.13 14.44
CA ALA A 56 5.43 -5.82 14.67
C ALA A 56 5.42 -7.21 13.99
N PRO A 57 6.57 -7.73 13.51
CA PRO A 57 6.64 -9.04 12.86
C PRO A 57 6.06 -10.18 13.70
N GLY A 58 6.24 -10.16 15.02
CA GLY A 58 5.70 -11.15 15.94
C GLY A 58 4.17 -11.15 16.07
N GLN A 59 3.49 -10.06 15.67
CA GLN A 59 2.03 -9.95 15.71
C GLN A 59 1.36 -10.45 14.42
N ARG A 60 2.12 -11.05 13.49
CA ARG A 60 1.60 -11.45 12.18
C ARG A 60 0.41 -12.40 12.27
N GLU A 61 0.49 -13.40 13.14
CA GLU A 61 -0.60 -14.36 13.33
C GLU A 61 -1.84 -13.69 13.91
N ALA A 62 -1.68 -12.81 14.89
CA ALA A 62 -2.78 -12.05 15.48
C ALA A 62 -3.48 -11.16 14.44
N VAL A 63 -2.73 -10.50 13.55
CA VAL A 63 -3.29 -9.72 12.45
C VAL A 63 -4.08 -10.60 11.48
N GLN A 64 -3.56 -11.78 11.12
CA GLN A 64 -4.27 -12.72 10.23
C GLN A 64 -5.53 -13.31 10.88
N ALA A 65 -5.48 -13.57 12.18
CA ALA A 65 -6.65 -14.02 12.94
C ALA A 65 -7.73 -12.93 13.00
N ALA A 66 -7.35 -11.67 13.25
CA ALA A 66 -8.27 -10.54 13.23
C ALA A 66 -8.93 -10.36 11.85
N ALA A 67 -8.14 -10.47 10.78
CA ALA A 67 -8.62 -10.41 9.39
C ALA A 67 -9.67 -11.49 9.09
N HIS A 68 -9.42 -12.73 9.53
CA HIS A 68 -10.40 -13.82 9.40
C HIS A 68 -11.67 -13.53 10.21
N ALA A 69 -11.52 -13.11 11.47
CA ALA A 69 -12.65 -12.84 12.35
C ALA A 69 -13.55 -11.70 11.85
N SER A 70 -12.96 -10.67 11.22
CA SER A 70 -13.71 -9.55 10.64
C SER A 70 -14.18 -9.80 9.20
N ALA A 71 -13.81 -10.93 8.59
CA ALA A 71 -13.99 -11.21 7.17
C ALA A 71 -13.41 -10.10 6.26
N THR A 72 -12.31 -9.49 6.67
CA THR A 72 -11.64 -8.39 5.95
C THR A 72 -10.25 -8.83 5.54
N PRO A 73 -9.96 -9.03 4.24
CA PRO A 73 -8.63 -9.43 3.79
C PRO A 73 -7.57 -8.40 4.19
N VAL A 74 -6.42 -8.88 4.66
CA VAL A 74 -5.26 -8.02 4.94
C VAL A 74 -4.08 -8.45 4.09
N THR A 75 -3.42 -7.48 3.46
CA THR A 75 -2.25 -7.71 2.62
C THR A 75 -1.05 -6.96 3.18
N ARG A 76 0.06 -7.68 3.41
CA ARG A 76 1.32 -7.02 3.77
C ARG A 76 1.93 -6.37 2.54
N ILE A 77 1.99 -5.04 2.53
CA ILE A 77 2.51 -4.26 1.39
C ILE A 77 3.93 -3.73 1.58
N GLY A 78 4.58 -4.00 2.71
CA GLY A 78 5.91 -3.42 2.96
C GLY A 78 6.46 -3.66 4.35
N ARG A 79 7.35 -2.74 4.76
CA ARG A 79 7.93 -2.63 6.11
C ARG A 79 8.29 -1.18 6.45
N ILE A 80 8.33 -0.87 7.74
CA ILE A 80 8.86 0.38 8.27
C ILE A 80 10.39 0.32 8.31
N VAL A 81 11.05 1.44 8.03
CA VAL A 81 12.51 1.61 8.06
C VAL A 81 12.89 2.89 8.80
N SER A 82 14.13 2.98 9.29
CA SER A 82 14.62 4.16 10.01
C SER A 82 14.83 5.38 9.11
N ALA A 83 15.25 5.15 7.85
CA ALA A 83 15.39 6.21 6.87
C ALA A 83 14.03 6.84 6.57
N SER A 84 13.95 8.17 6.56
CA SER A 84 12.70 8.89 6.30
C SER A 84 12.23 8.74 4.84
N GLY A 85 10.94 8.99 4.62
CA GLY A 85 10.32 8.95 3.30
C GLY A 85 9.71 7.59 2.94
N VAL A 86 9.19 7.50 1.71
CA VAL A 86 8.58 6.29 1.16
C VAL A 86 9.40 5.85 -0.06
N ARG A 87 9.81 4.58 -0.09
CA ARG A 87 10.38 3.95 -1.27
C ARG A 87 9.44 2.87 -1.76
N VAL A 88 9.09 2.93 -3.04
CA VAL A 88 8.31 1.89 -3.72
C VAL A 88 9.29 0.98 -4.44
N LEU A 89 9.15 -0.31 -4.23
CA LEU A 89 10.00 -1.36 -4.79
C LEU A 89 9.13 -2.30 -5.63
N ASP A 90 9.70 -2.80 -6.73
CA ASP A 90 9.07 -3.82 -7.55
C ASP A 90 9.19 -5.22 -6.91
N ALA A 91 8.71 -6.25 -7.63
CA ALA A 91 8.79 -7.63 -7.18
C ALA A 91 10.23 -8.14 -6.96
N HIS A 92 11.22 -7.51 -7.61
CA HIS A 92 12.64 -7.82 -7.53
C HIS A 92 13.39 -6.96 -6.50
N GLY A 93 12.70 -6.05 -5.81
CA GLY A 93 13.29 -5.14 -4.84
C GLY A 93 13.95 -3.92 -5.47
N ALA A 94 13.78 -3.68 -6.78
CA ALA A 94 14.31 -2.51 -7.45
C ALA A 94 13.41 -1.29 -7.21
N PRO A 95 13.98 -0.09 -6.97
CA PRO A 95 13.18 1.12 -6.78
C PRO A 95 12.35 1.47 -8.02
N VAL A 96 11.07 1.74 -7.80
CA VAL A 96 10.15 2.25 -8.82
C VAL A 96 9.98 3.75 -8.60
N SER A 97 10.35 4.53 -9.62
CA SER A 97 10.12 5.97 -9.62
C SER A 97 8.71 6.27 -10.13
N GLY A 98 8.05 7.24 -9.51
CA GLY A 98 6.75 7.74 -9.93
C GLY A 98 6.40 8.99 -9.14
N ASP A 99 5.54 9.83 -9.71
CA ASP A 99 4.96 10.96 -8.99
C ASP A 99 3.71 10.46 -8.25
N TRP A 100 3.88 10.15 -6.96
CA TRP A 100 2.83 9.57 -6.11
C TRP A 100 2.03 10.64 -5.36
N ARG A 101 1.83 11.80 -5.98
CA ARG A 101 1.03 12.89 -5.41
C ARG A 101 -0.43 12.46 -5.30
N SER A 102 -0.86 12.21 -4.07
CA SER A 102 -2.27 12.00 -3.74
C SER A 102 -3.01 13.34 -3.66
N PHE A 103 -4.32 13.26 -3.65
CA PHE A 103 -5.21 14.40 -3.50
C PHE A 103 -4.88 15.28 -2.27
N ASP A 104 -4.87 16.59 -2.48
CA ASP A 104 -4.78 17.62 -1.45
C ASP A 104 -5.92 18.62 -1.71
N HIS A 105 -6.81 18.79 -0.72
CA HIS A 105 -7.96 19.69 -0.84
C HIS A 105 -7.56 21.16 -1.00
N PHE A 106 -6.36 21.55 -0.58
CA PHE A 106 -5.99 22.96 -0.44
C PHE A 106 -4.77 23.39 -1.27
N GLY A 107 -3.94 22.44 -1.74
CA GLY A 107 -2.89 22.67 -2.74
C GLY A 107 -1.66 23.44 -2.25
#